data_AF-A0AAV4ACH1-F1
#
_entry.id   AF-A0AAV4ACH1-F1
#
_cell.length_a   1.000
_cell.length_b   1.000
_cell.length_c   1.000
_cell.angle_alpha   90.00
_cell.angle_beta   90.00
_cell.angle_gamma   90.00
#
_symmetry.space_group_name_H-M   'P 1'
#
loop_
_entity.id
_entity.type
_entity.pdbx_description
1 polymer ?
#
loop_
_entity_poly.entity_id
_entity_poly.type
_entity_poly.pdbx_seq_one_letter_code
_entity_poly.pdbx_strand_id
1 'polypeptide(L)'
;MFTYSSRQLPVQLDSVKPDCIPAEEGQAIILTCTVNPAALACSGITTILDWRVNKPTSVIACNSNRCGGGYSSRYGFSAIISTSSSTLTIYNVSRTDPFNMETRWTCRPCTADRKAVTACNKLEVYAKPENPSCTVRENTAVPGDIESVTVSCSTTKVYPRAKCSFERRANVRLLHSRH
;
A
#
# COMPACT_ATOMS: atom_id res chain seq x y z
N MET A 1 40.47 5.57 39.48
CA MET A 1 40.61 4.30 38.74
C MET A 1 39.26 3.61 38.79
N PHE A 2 38.44 3.76 37.74
CA PHE A 2 37.08 3.21 37.67
C PHE A 2 36.99 2.30 36.44
N THR A 3 36.79 1.00 36.66
CA THR A 3 36.56 0.01 35.61
C THR A 3 35.09 0.00 35.21
N TYR A 4 34.80 0.43 33.99
CA TYR A 4 33.48 0.32 33.38
C TYR A 4 33.35 -1.06 32.71
N SER A 5 32.53 -1.94 33.28
CA SER A 5 32.18 -3.24 32.69
C SER A 5 30.96 -3.07 31.78
N SER A 6 31.17 -2.85 30.49
CA SER A 6 30.09 -2.84 29.50
C SER A 6 29.71 -4.27 29.11
N ARG A 7 28.75 -4.87 29.81
CA ARG A 7 27.97 -5.98 29.25
C ARG A 7 26.99 -5.39 28.23
N GLN A 8 27.41 -5.31 26.97
CA GLN A 8 26.47 -5.12 25.86
C GLN A 8 25.62 -6.39 25.74
N LEU A 9 24.36 -6.30 26.16
CA LEU A 9 23.32 -7.21 25.69
C LEU A 9 23.22 -7.08 24.16
N PRO A 10 23.16 -8.18 23.40
CA PRO A 10 23.01 -8.07 21.97
C PRO A 10 21.66 -7.42 21.65
N VAL A 11 21.73 -6.24 21.03
CA VAL A 11 20.58 -5.61 20.37
C VAL A 11 20.16 -6.59 19.26
N GLN A 12 19.08 -7.34 19.48
CA GLN A 12 18.40 -8.00 18.38
C GLN A 12 17.91 -6.89 17.46
N LEU A 13 18.57 -6.70 16.32
CA LEU A 13 17.94 -6.04 15.19
C LEU A 13 16.73 -6.89 14.81
N ASP A 14 15.56 -6.54 15.33
CA ASP A 14 14.31 -6.92 14.70
C ASP A 14 14.42 -6.48 13.24
N SER A 15 14.54 -7.47 12.36
CA SER A 15 14.59 -7.33 10.92
C SER A 15 13.52 -6.33 10.47
N VAL A 16 13.93 -5.11 10.15
CA VAL A 16 13.09 -4.08 9.52
C VAL A 16 12.70 -4.63 8.15
N LYS A 17 11.60 -5.38 8.10
CA LYS A 17 11.00 -5.79 6.84
C LYS A 17 10.40 -4.54 6.20
N PRO A 18 10.72 -4.29 4.92
CA PRO A 18 10.35 -3.03 4.29
C PRO A 18 8.83 -2.91 4.20
N ASP A 19 8.35 -1.68 4.31
CA ASP A 19 7.02 -1.32 3.85
C ASP A 19 6.88 -1.76 2.38
N CYS A 20 5.68 -2.18 1.99
CA CYS A 20 5.48 -2.59 0.60
C CYS A 20 5.52 -1.40 -0.33
N ILE A 21 5.79 -1.68 -1.61
CA ILE A 21 5.57 -0.71 -2.67
C ILE A 21 4.07 -0.32 -2.61
N PRO A 22 3.75 0.98 -2.51
CA PRO A 22 2.37 1.45 -2.56
C PRO A 22 1.65 0.95 -3.82
N ALA A 23 0.39 0.59 -3.68
CA ALA A 23 -0.43 0.06 -4.77
C ALA A 23 -1.41 1.11 -5.28
N GLU A 24 -1.57 1.18 -6.60
CA GLU A 24 -2.60 2.03 -7.21
C GLU A 24 -3.97 1.38 -7.10
N GLU A 25 -4.97 2.15 -6.67
CA GLU A 25 -6.37 1.73 -6.64
C GLU A 25 -6.80 1.15 -8.00
N GLY A 26 -7.42 -0.03 -7.98
CA GLY A 26 -7.80 -0.77 -9.20
C GLY A 26 -6.75 -1.77 -9.70
N GLN A 27 -5.50 -1.71 -9.23
CA GLN A 27 -4.44 -2.58 -9.72
C GLN A 27 -4.28 -3.85 -8.89
N ALA A 28 -3.56 -4.82 -9.47
CA ALA A 28 -3.19 -6.04 -8.77
C ALA A 28 -1.87 -5.88 -8.00
N ILE A 29 -1.75 -6.52 -6.84
CA ILE A 29 -0.49 -6.63 -6.09
C ILE A 29 -0.24 -8.07 -5.65
N ILE A 30 1.04 -8.42 -5.52
CA ILE A 30 1.51 -9.71 -5.05
C ILE A 30 2.29 -9.52 -3.76
N LEU A 31 1.91 -10.26 -2.72
CA LEU A 31 2.59 -10.32 -1.44
C LEU A 31 3.17 -11.72 -1.24
N THR A 32 4.41 -11.81 -0.78
CA THR A 32 5.07 -13.09 -0.52
C THR A 32 5.38 -13.23 0.96
N CYS A 33 5.14 -14.41 1.50
CA CYS A 33 5.47 -14.76 2.87
C CYS A 33 6.32 -16.03 2.88
N THR A 34 7.58 -15.89 3.25
CA THR A 34 8.50 -17.01 3.44
C THR A 34 8.41 -17.53 4.86
N VAL A 35 8.28 -18.84 5.01
CA VAL A 35 8.19 -19.53 6.29
C VAL A 35 9.18 -20.71 6.30
N ASN A 36 9.63 -21.10 7.48
CA ASN A 36 10.42 -22.32 7.62
C ASN A 36 9.56 -23.53 7.18
N PRO A 37 10.05 -24.46 6.34
CA PRO A 37 9.29 -25.66 5.96
C PRO A 37 8.76 -26.47 7.16
N ALA A 38 9.54 -26.54 8.25
CA ALA A 38 9.10 -27.19 9.49
C ALA A 38 7.86 -26.52 10.10
N ALA A 39 7.65 -25.22 9.81
CA ALA A 39 6.48 -24.48 10.29
C ALA A 39 5.17 -24.87 9.59
N LEU A 40 5.26 -25.52 8.42
CA LEU A 40 4.10 -25.98 7.66
C LEU A 40 3.79 -27.47 7.88
N ALA A 41 4.69 -28.20 8.55
CA ALA A 41 4.60 -29.64 8.80
C ALA A 41 3.67 -29.97 9.98
N CYS A 42 2.39 -29.57 9.88
CA CYS A 42 1.42 -29.80 10.94
C CYS A 42 0.59 -31.06 10.68
N SER A 43 0.70 -32.04 11.58
CA SER A 43 -0.12 -33.25 11.53
C SER A 43 -1.52 -32.97 12.08
N GLY A 44 -2.55 -33.50 11.41
CA GLY A 44 -3.95 -33.42 11.87
C GLY A 44 -4.60 -32.03 11.77
N ILE A 45 -3.95 -31.03 11.16
CA ILE A 45 -4.48 -29.68 11.00
C ILE A 45 -4.93 -29.46 9.56
N THR A 46 -6.16 -28.98 9.38
CA THR A 46 -6.73 -28.69 8.06
C THR A 46 -6.21 -27.40 7.45
N THR A 47 -5.81 -26.42 8.25
CA THR A 47 -5.23 -25.14 7.79
C THR A 47 -3.77 -25.07 8.17
N ILE A 48 -2.87 -25.15 7.18
CA ILE A 48 -1.42 -25.12 7.40
C ILE A 48 -0.85 -23.69 7.40
N LEU A 49 -1.56 -22.75 6.76
CA LEU A 49 -1.20 -21.33 6.74
C LEU A 49 -2.44 -20.48 6.53
N ASP A 50 -2.54 -19.34 7.22
CA ASP A 50 -3.59 -18.36 6.97
C ASP A 50 -3.04 -16.94 6.75
N TRP A 51 -3.50 -16.29 5.69
CA TRP A 51 -3.22 -14.89 5.39
C TRP A 51 -4.18 -13.98 6.16
N ARG A 52 -3.65 -12.88 6.69
CA ARG A 52 -4.39 -11.94 7.54
C ARG A 52 -4.11 -10.51 7.15
N VAL A 53 -5.17 -9.71 7.22
CA VAL A 53 -5.15 -8.26 7.08
C VAL A 53 -5.44 -7.62 8.44
N ASN A 54 -4.65 -6.63 8.83
CA ASN A 54 -4.78 -5.81 10.05
C ASN A 54 -4.85 -6.53 11.41
N LYS A 55 -4.78 -7.87 11.45
CA LYS A 55 -4.98 -8.76 12.62
C LYS A 55 -6.33 -8.50 13.34
N PRO A 56 -7.08 -9.56 13.76
CA PRO A 56 -6.85 -10.98 13.58
C PRO A 56 -7.53 -11.57 12.33
N THR A 57 -8.15 -10.75 11.47
CA THR A 57 -9.00 -11.19 10.37
C THR A 57 -8.23 -12.03 9.35
N SER A 58 -8.61 -13.31 9.25
CA SER A 58 -8.12 -14.20 8.20
C SER A 58 -8.89 -13.93 6.90
N VAL A 59 -8.16 -13.70 5.82
CA VAL A 59 -8.74 -13.44 4.51
C VAL A 59 -8.72 -14.69 3.62
N ILE A 60 -7.66 -15.50 3.75
CA ILE A 60 -7.48 -16.75 3.03
C ILE A 60 -6.80 -17.75 3.96
N ALA A 61 -7.32 -18.97 3.99
CA ALA A 61 -6.72 -20.12 4.64
C ALA A 61 -6.23 -21.11 3.58
N CYS A 62 -5.05 -21.68 3.79
CA CYS A 62 -4.43 -22.66 2.92
C CYS A 62 -4.28 -23.99 3.64
N ASN A 63 -4.54 -25.07 2.91
CA ASN A 63 -4.19 -26.44 3.27
C ASN A 63 -3.13 -26.98 2.30
N SER A 64 -2.77 -28.27 2.39
CA SER A 64 -1.75 -28.86 1.51
C SER A 64 -2.10 -28.86 0.02
N ASN A 65 -3.39 -28.69 -0.32
CA ASN A 65 -3.91 -28.88 -1.67
C ASN A 65 -4.47 -27.59 -2.29
N ARG A 66 -4.98 -26.65 -1.48
CA ARG A 66 -5.68 -25.44 -1.94
C ARG A 66 -5.69 -24.33 -0.91
N CYS A 67 -5.92 -23.12 -1.38
CA CYS A 67 -6.19 -21.94 -0.57
C CYS A 67 -7.60 -21.40 -0.87
N GLY A 68 -8.29 -20.88 0.15
CA GLY A 68 -9.60 -20.26 -0.01
C GLY A 68 -10.11 -19.59 1.26
N GLY A 69 -11.16 -18.77 1.13
CA GLY A 69 -11.78 -18.06 2.26
C GLY A 69 -12.89 -17.12 1.81
N GLY A 70 -13.69 -16.59 2.74
CA GLY A 70 -14.80 -15.68 2.39
C GLY A 70 -14.37 -14.40 1.66
N TYR A 71 -13.13 -13.95 1.85
CA TYR A 71 -12.59 -12.80 1.14
C TYR A 71 -12.13 -13.12 -0.29
N SER A 72 -11.84 -14.39 -0.62
CA SER A 72 -11.37 -14.76 -1.96
C SER A 72 -12.43 -14.46 -3.03
N SER A 73 -13.70 -14.76 -2.73
CA SER A 73 -14.82 -14.50 -3.63
C SER A 73 -15.31 -13.06 -3.61
N ARG A 74 -15.25 -12.37 -2.46
CA ARG A 74 -15.77 -11.01 -2.31
C ARG A 74 -14.79 -9.94 -2.84
N TYR A 75 -13.49 -10.11 -2.61
CA TYR A 75 -12.48 -9.07 -2.90
C TYR A 75 -11.43 -9.50 -3.93
N GLY A 76 -11.60 -10.69 -4.55
CA GLY A 76 -10.69 -11.17 -5.59
C GLY A 76 -9.29 -11.44 -5.03
N PHE A 77 -9.20 -12.23 -3.96
CA PHE A 77 -7.93 -12.68 -3.41
C PHE A 77 -7.66 -14.12 -3.86
N SER A 78 -6.41 -14.41 -4.20
CA SER A 78 -5.94 -15.76 -4.52
C SER A 78 -4.63 -16.00 -3.79
N ALA A 79 -4.41 -17.21 -3.29
CA ALA A 79 -3.12 -17.56 -2.72
C ALA A 79 -2.65 -18.91 -3.24
N ILE A 80 -1.32 -19.03 -3.34
CA ILE A 80 -0.62 -20.25 -3.66
C ILE A 80 0.30 -20.55 -2.48
N ILE A 81 0.41 -21.81 -2.11
CA ILE A 81 1.32 -22.28 -1.07
C ILE A 81 2.30 -23.29 -1.66
N SER A 82 3.53 -23.21 -1.20
CA SER A 82 4.63 -24.13 -1.49
C SER A 82 5.21 -24.67 -0.18
N THR A 83 6.26 -25.49 -0.28
CA THR A 83 6.92 -26.11 0.87
C THR A 83 7.57 -25.13 1.83
N SER A 84 7.90 -23.91 1.38
CA SER A 84 8.60 -22.90 2.19
C SER A 84 8.07 -21.47 2.03
N SER A 85 7.01 -21.28 1.24
CA SER A 85 6.47 -19.94 1.00
C SER A 85 4.99 -19.99 0.65
N SER A 86 4.34 -18.85 0.81
CA SER A 86 3.04 -18.60 0.21
C SER A 86 3.06 -17.26 -0.50
N THR A 87 2.34 -17.18 -1.61
CA THR A 87 2.16 -15.97 -2.40
C THR A 87 0.67 -15.63 -2.40
N LEU A 88 0.33 -14.41 -2.02
CA LEU A 88 -1.02 -13.86 -2.06
C LEU A 88 -1.10 -12.84 -3.19
N THR A 89 -2.01 -13.07 -4.12
CA THR A 89 -2.39 -12.14 -5.18
C THR A 89 -3.70 -11.46 -4.81
N ILE A 90 -3.71 -10.14 -4.91
CA ILE A 90 -4.86 -9.27 -4.69
C ILE A 90 -5.14 -8.60 -6.03
N TYR A 91 -6.26 -8.90 -6.70
CA TYR A 91 -6.47 -8.45 -8.09
C TYR A 91 -6.97 -7.02 -8.22
N ASN A 92 -7.68 -6.51 -7.23
CA ASN A 92 -8.31 -5.20 -7.26
C ASN A 92 -8.14 -4.52 -5.89
N VAL A 93 -6.99 -3.88 -5.67
CA VAL A 93 -6.81 -3.10 -4.44
C VAL A 93 -7.77 -1.91 -4.44
N SER A 94 -8.36 -1.64 -3.29
CA SER A 94 -9.29 -0.53 -3.10
C SER A 94 -8.80 0.34 -1.95
N ARG A 95 -9.15 1.62 -1.90
CA ARG A 95 -8.96 2.43 -0.67
C ARG A 95 -10.06 2.19 0.37
N THR A 96 -11.06 1.37 0.06
CA THR A 96 -12.13 0.93 0.98
C THR A 96 -11.76 -0.36 1.71
N ASP A 97 -12.66 -0.87 2.55
CA ASP A 97 -12.53 -2.20 3.19
C ASP A 97 -12.12 -3.28 2.17
N PRO A 98 -11.19 -4.20 2.53
CA PRO A 98 -10.48 -4.33 3.81
C PRO A 98 -9.23 -3.44 3.96
N PHE A 99 -8.89 -2.68 2.93
CA PHE A 99 -7.64 -1.92 2.86
C PHE A 99 -7.68 -0.60 3.62
N ASN A 100 -8.82 0.10 3.60
CA ASN A 100 -9.03 1.37 4.31
C ASN A 100 -7.80 2.30 4.21
N MET A 101 -7.30 2.50 2.99
CA MET A 101 -6.07 3.21 2.61
C MET A 101 -4.75 2.56 3.03
N GLU A 102 -4.65 1.99 4.23
CA GLU A 102 -3.41 1.41 4.76
C GLU A 102 -3.65 0.08 5.48
N THR A 103 -2.87 -0.95 5.12
CA THR A 103 -2.98 -2.28 5.73
C THR A 103 -1.67 -2.91 6.13
N ARG A 104 -1.71 -3.71 7.19
CA ARG A 104 -0.67 -4.66 7.54
C ARG A 104 -1.06 -6.06 7.10
N TRP A 105 -0.13 -6.75 6.42
CA TRP A 105 -0.33 -8.11 5.95
C TRP A 105 0.61 -9.09 6.64
N THR A 106 0.03 -10.14 7.17
CA THR A 106 0.79 -11.22 7.81
C THR A 106 0.32 -12.57 7.30
N CYS A 107 1.23 -13.53 7.16
CA CYS A 107 0.84 -14.93 7.08
C CYS A 107 1.10 -15.60 8.42
N ARG A 108 0.30 -16.58 8.78
CA ARG A 108 0.44 -17.32 10.04
C ARG A 108 0.49 -18.81 9.75
N PRO A 109 1.64 -19.48 9.97
CA PRO A 109 1.72 -20.93 9.86
C PRO A 109 1.02 -21.62 11.03
N CYS A 110 0.77 -22.91 10.88
CA CYS A 110 0.05 -23.74 11.85
C CYS A 110 0.88 -24.20 13.06
N THR A 111 2.11 -23.71 13.24
CA THR A 111 3.03 -24.08 14.33
C THR A 111 2.44 -23.93 15.72
N ALA A 112 3.03 -24.60 16.72
CA ALA A 112 2.60 -24.49 18.12
C ALA A 112 2.61 -23.05 18.66
N ASP A 113 3.58 -22.24 18.23
CA ASP A 113 3.68 -20.81 18.60
C ASP A 113 2.80 -19.90 17.74
N ARG A 114 2.22 -20.41 16.63
CA ARG A 114 1.39 -19.69 15.63
C ARG A 114 1.89 -18.27 15.35
N LYS A 115 3.21 -18.08 15.32
CA LYS A 115 3.78 -16.74 15.22
C LYS A 115 3.52 -16.18 13.84
N ALA A 116 2.79 -15.07 13.78
CA ALA A 116 2.51 -14.39 12.53
C ALA A 116 3.80 -13.82 11.93
N VAL A 117 4.10 -14.18 10.68
CA VAL A 117 5.18 -13.63 9.89
C VAL A 117 4.65 -12.41 9.14
N THR A 118 5.31 -11.27 9.32
CA THR A 118 4.95 -10.05 8.57
C THR A 118 5.39 -10.22 7.12
N ALA A 119 4.43 -10.18 6.20
CA ALA A 119 4.68 -10.16 4.75
C ALA A 119 4.79 -8.71 4.26
N CYS A 120 3.93 -7.84 4.79
CA CYS A 120 3.93 -6.41 4.52
C CYS A 120 3.65 -5.65 5.82
N ASN A 121 4.52 -4.74 6.22
CA ASN A 121 4.27 -3.94 7.42
C ASN A 121 3.23 -2.84 7.16
N LYS A 122 3.39 -2.12 6.04
CA LYS A 122 2.45 -1.12 5.54
C LYS A 122 2.28 -1.29 4.03
N LEU A 123 1.05 -1.60 3.61
CA LEU A 123 0.60 -1.48 2.22
C LEU A 123 -0.29 -0.24 2.14
N GLU A 124 0.22 0.79 1.49
CA GLU A 124 -0.53 2.02 1.19
C GLU A 124 -1.20 1.88 -0.18
N VAL A 125 -2.50 2.19 -0.26
CA VAL A 125 -3.24 2.21 -1.52
C VAL A 125 -3.46 3.66 -1.93
N TYR A 126 -2.84 4.07 -3.03
CA TYR A 126 -2.92 5.43 -3.57
C TYR A 126 -3.90 5.52 -4.73
N ALA A 127 -4.41 6.71 -4.99
CA ALA A 127 -5.23 6.99 -6.17
C ALA A 127 -4.72 8.25 -6.88
N LYS A 128 -4.57 8.12 -8.20
CA LYS A 128 -4.09 9.23 -9.04
C LYS A 128 -5.18 10.28 -9.20
N PRO A 129 -4.81 11.56 -9.33
CA PRO A 129 -5.75 12.61 -9.69
C PRO A 129 -6.49 12.29 -10.99
N GLU A 130 -7.80 12.36 -10.92
CA GLU A 130 -8.67 12.28 -12.09
C GLU A 130 -9.25 13.67 -12.40
N ASN A 131 -9.41 13.95 -13.70
CA ASN A 131 -10.12 15.10 -14.24
C ASN A 131 -9.75 16.44 -13.57
N PRO A 132 -8.47 16.87 -13.61
CA PRO A 132 -8.11 18.18 -13.10
C PRO A 132 -8.85 19.27 -13.90
N SER A 133 -9.47 20.20 -13.20
CA SER A 133 -10.21 21.31 -13.80
C SER A 133 -9.82 22.62 -13.13
N CYS A 134 -9.74 23.70 -13.91
CA CYS A 134 -9.47 25.03 -13.41
C CYS A 134 -10.53 25.98 -13.95
N THR A 135 -11.03 26.85 -13.08
CA THR A 135 -11.98 27.91 -13.42
C THR A 135 -11.34 29.25 -13.08
N VAL A 136 -11.60 30.24 -13.92
CA VAL A 136 -11.14 31.62 -13.74
C VAL A 136 -12.37 32.48 -13.55
N ARG A 137 -12.38 33.30 -12.51
CA ARG A 137 -13.40 34.32 -12.28
C ARG A 137 -12.72 35.67 -12.15
N GLU A 138 -13.13 36.59 -13.01
CA GLU A 138 -12.78 38.00 -12.91
C GLU A 138 -13.78 38.65 -11.94
N ASN A 139 -13.28 39.29 -10.91
CA ASN A 139 -14.09 40.09 -10.00
C ASN A 139 -14.01 41.54 -10.47
N THR A 140 -15.15 42.08 -10.89
CA THR A 140 -15.28 43.45 -11.41
C THR A 140 -16.27 44.21 -10.55
N ALA A 141 -15.90 45.38 -10.03
CA ALA A 141 -16.86 46.28 -9.36
C ALA A 141 -17.73 47.05 -10.36
N VAL A 142 -17.18 47.31 -11.56
CA VAL A 142 -17.85 47.99 -12.68
C VAL A 142 -17.60 47.19 -13.96
N PRO A 143 -18.57 47.05 -14.88
CA PRO A 143 -18.35 46.35 -16.14
C PRO A 143 -17.15 46.91 -16.91
N GLY A 144 -16.15 46.08 -17.16
CA GLY A 144 -14.94 46.44 -17.91
C GLY A 144 -13.70 46.78 -17.06
N ASP A 145 -13.83 46.87 -15.73
CA ASP A 145 -12.68 47.08 -14.83
C ASP A 145 -12.47 45.86 -13.92
N ILE A 146 -11.38 45.12 -14.17
CA ILE A 146 -11.02 43.89 -13.44
C ILE A 146 -10.18 44.26 -12.23
N GLU A 147 -10.76 44.16 -11.03
CA GLU A 147 -10.05 44.44 -9.78
C GLU A 147 -9.19 43.27 -9.32
N SER A 148 -9.70 42.04 -9.49
CA SER A 148 -8.98 40.82 -9.11
C SER A 148 -9.40 39.63 -9.95
N VAL A 149 -8.52 38.63 -10.03
CA VAL A 149 -8.79 37.36 -10.70
C VAL A 149 -8.64 36.23 -9.70
N THR A 150 -9.70 35.43 -9.55
CA THR A 150 -9.68 34.20 -8.77
C THR A 150 -9.51 33.01 -9.70
N VAL A 151 -8.44 32.25 -9.50
CA VAL A 151 -8.22 30.98 -10.19
C VAL A 151 -8.48 29.84 -9.19
N SER A 152 -9.47 29.00 -9.49
CA SER A 152 -9.85 27.86 -8.66
C SER A 152 -9.61 26.58 -9.44
N CYS A 153 -8.65 25.77 -8.98
CA CYS A 153 -8.37 24.46 -9.55
C CYS A 153 -8.81 23.34 -8.58
N SER A 154 -9.43 22.31 -9.12
CA SER A 154 -9.90 21.14 -8.38
C SER A 154 -9.57 19.85 -9.14
N THR A 155 -9.43 18.77 -8.38
CA THR A 155 -9.27 17.40 -8.89
C THR A 155 -9.90 16.44 -7.90
N THR A 156 -10.29 15.26 -8.34
CA THR A 156 -10.97 14.26 -7.51
C THR A 156 -10.11 12.99 -7.36
N LYS A 157 -10.51 12.15 -6.41
CA LYS A 157 -9.90 10.84 -6.11
C LYS A 157 -8.39 10.85 -5.82
N VAL A 158 -7.88 11.88 -5.15
CA VAL A 158 -6.45 11.92 -4.80
C VAL A 158 -6.19 11.36 -3.40
N TYR A 159 -5.27 10.40 -3.30
CA TYR A 159 -4.64 10.01 -2.04
C TYR A 159 -3.24 9.43 -2.32
N PRO A 160 -2.20 9.75 -1.53
CA PRO A 160 -2.17 10.82 -0.51
C PRO A 160 -2.35 12.20 -1.15
N ARG A 161 -2.53 13.25 -0.35
CA ARG A 161 -2.91 14.60 -0.81
C ARG A 161 -2.05 15.08 -1.99
N ALA A 162 -2.69 15.52 -3.08
CA ALA A 162 -1.99 16.09 -4.24
C ALA A 162 -1.20 17.34 -3.85
N LYS A 163 -0.04 17.50 -4.50
CA LYS A 163 0.64 18.78 -4.59
C LYS A 163 0.13 19.52 -5.82
N CYS A 164 -0.45 20.70 -5.62
CA CYS A 164 -0.84 21.61 -6.69
C CYS A 164 0.17 22.75 -6.79
N SER A 165 0.63 23.08 -7.99
CA SER A 165 1.50 24.23 -8.26
C SER A 165 0.94 25.07 -9.39
N PHE A 166 1.14 26.38 -9.30
CA PHE A 166 0.79 27.35 -10.34
C PHE A 166 2.10 27.93 -10.88
N GLU A 167 2.26 27.90 -12.20
CA GLU A 167 3.45 28.43 -12.86
C GLU A 167 3.05 29.46 -13.90
N ARG A 168 3.77 30.60 -13.90
CA ARG A 168 3.61 31.61 -14.95
C ARG A 168 4.41 31.16 -16.16
N ARG A 169 3.73 30.97 -17.29
CA ARG A 169 4.42 30.69 -18.56
C ARG A 169 5.21 31.94 -18.98
N ALA A 170 6.53 31.83 -19.04
CA ALA A 170 7.36 32.88 -19.63
C ALA A 170 7.23 32.80 -21.16
N ASN A 171 6.86 33.91 -21.79
CA ASN A 171 6.91 34.01 -23.25
C ASN A 171 8.37 34.02 -23.70
N VAL A 172 8.89 32.88 -24.17
CA VAL A 172 10.15 32.83 -24.90
C VAL A 172 9.91 33.48 -26.25
N ARG A 173 10.26 34.76 -26.38
CA ARG A 173 10.39 35.39 -27.71
C ARG A 173 11.57 34.71 -28.41
N LEU A 174 11.29 33.82 -29.36
CA LEU A 174 12.26 33.43 -30.39
C LEU A 174 12.61 34.69 -31.20
N LEU A 175 13.70 35.35 -30.82
CA LEU A 175 14.37 36.33 -31.66
C LEU A 175 14.87 35.59 -32.90
N HIS A 176 14.07 35.58 -33.97
CA HIS A 176 14.58 35.29 -35.30
C HIS A 176 15.50 36.45 -35.69
N SER A 177 16.80 36.23 -35.54
CA SER A 177 17.84 37.02 -36.18
C SER A 177 17.61 36.95 -37.70
N ARG A 178 17.12 38.04 -38.29
CA ARG A 178 17.19 38.22 -39.74
C ARG A 178 18.63 38.63 -40.06
N HIS A 179 19.35 37.74 -40.74
CA HIS A 179 20.47 38.11 -41.60
C HIS A 179 19.93 38.51 -42.98
#